data_AF-A0A225UY93-F1
#
_entry.id   AF-A0A225UY93-F1
#
_cell.length_a   1.000
_cell.length_b   1.000
_cell.length_c   1.000
_cell.angle_alpha   90.00
_cell.angle_beta   90.00
_cell.angle_gamma   90.00
#
_symmetry.space_group_name_H-M   'P 1'
#
loop_
_entity.id
_entity.type
_entity.pdbx_description
1 polymer ?
#
loop_
_entity_poly.entity_id
_entity_poly.type
_entity_poly.pdbx_seq_one_letter_code
_entity_poly.pdbx_strand_id
1 'polypeptide(L)'
;ISNSDKIRLAHNSFARAEPFVVEERKATEDDDVYHFVAYVPVNGKVYELDGLREGPICLGDVPNVENRDSWLQLACPVIQKRIEKYAASEIRFNLLALVRNRIQTYEEQLQAIIEAGGSEQQAAQIQADLAAEQHKRENWALENKRRKHNYIPFIIQLLKSLAEKKQLEPLIKQQLDARNTANATNSSNAQ
;
A
#
# COMPACT_ATOMS: atom_id res chain seq x y z
N ILE A 1 23.51 -0.62 -1.57
CA ILE A 1 22.17 -1.19 -1.31
C ILE A 1 21.79 -2.20 -2.39
N SER A 2 21.92 -1.85 -3.68
CA SER A 2 21.63 -2.72 -4.84
C SER A 2 22.33 -4.09 -4.79
N ASN A 3 23.57 -4.15 -4.31
CA ASN A 3 24.36 -5.40 -4.28
C ASN A 3 24.13 -6.27 -3.03
N SER A 4 23.14 -5.95 -2.19
CA SER A 4 22.85 -6.73 -0.98
C SER A 4 21.84 -7.85 -1.28
N ASP A 5 22.31 -9.10 -1.28
CA ASP A 5 21.44 -10.26 -1.53
C ASP A 5 20.32 -10.40 -0.50
N LYS A 6 20.59 -10.09 0.78
CA LYS A 6 19.57 -10.14 1.82
C LYS A 6 18.42 -9.18 1.53
N ILE A 7 18.75 -7.95 1.12
CA ILE A 7 17.75 -6.92 0.77
C ILE A 7 17.01 -7.34 -0.50
N ARG A 8 17.74 -7.81 -1.52
CA ARG A 8 17.16 -8.26 -2.79
C ARG A 8 16.19 -9.42 -2.60
N LEU A 9 16.56 -10.43 -1.82
CA LEU A 9 15.70 -11.59 -1.53
C LEU A 9 14.45 -11.17 -0.74
N ALA A 10 14.60 -10.33 0.28
CA ALA A 10 13.46 -9.83 1.05
C ALA A 10 12.51 -9.02 0.16
N HIS A 11 13.03 -8.08 -0.63
CA HIS A 11 12.27 -7.27 -1.59
C HIS A 11 11.49 -8.15 -2.59
N ASN A 12 12.20 -9.07 -3.24
CA ASN A 12 11.60 -9.94 -4.26
C ASN A 12 10.61 -10.93 -3.67
N SER A 13 10.73 -11.28 -2.39
CA SER A 13 9.77 -12.16 -1.74
C SER A 13 8.36 -11.59 -1.74
N PHE A 14 8.17 -10.27 -1.85
CA PHE A 14 6.86 -9.61 -1.90
C PHE A 14 6.36 -9.32 -3.33
N ALA A 15 7.12 -9.70 -4.36
CA ALA A 15 6.72 -9.54 -5.75
C ALA A 15 5.48 -10.40 -6.07
N ARG A 16 4.68 -9.97 -7.06
CA ARG A 16 3.56 -10.75 -7.58
C ARG A 16 4.08 -12.03 -8.23
N ALA A 17 3.28 -13.09 -8.20
CA ALA A 17 3.57 -14.24 -9.04
C ALA A 17 3.31 -13.83 -10.50
N GLU A 18 4.37 -13.81 -11.32
CA GLU A 18 4.26 -13.62 -12.77
C GLU A 18 4.37 -14.99 -13.45
N PRO A 19 3.23 -15.62 -13.80
CA PRO A 19 3.22 -16.95 -14.40
C PRO A 19 3.65 -16.96 -15.87
N PHE A 20 3.74 -15.79 -16.51
CA PHE A 20 4.20 -15.63 -17.88
C PHE A 20 5.38 -14.67 -17.89
N VAL A 21 6.41 -14.98 -18.66
CA VAL A 21 7.51 -14.06 -18.94
C VAL A 21 6.94 -12.98 -19.86
N VAL A 22 6.63 -11.81 -19.32
CA VAL A 22 6.38 -10.63 -20.16
C VAL A 22 7.74 -10.21 -20.69
N GLU A 23 7.95 -10.25 -22.01
CA GLU A 23 9.16 -9.69 -22.61
C GLU A 23 9.32 -8.25 -22.09
N GLU A 24 10.53 -7.88 -21.67
CA GLU A 24 10.84 -6.55 -21.12
C GLU A 24 10.50 -5.47 -22.15
N ARG A 25 9.25 -5.00 -22.12
CA ARG A 25 8.81 -3.85 -22.90
C ARG A 25 9.20 -2.58 -22.14
N LYS A 26 9.63 -1.56 -22.88
CA LYS A 26 9.85 -0.23 -22.29
C LYS A 26 8.54 0.24 -21.66
N ALA A 27 8.66 0.86 -20.48
CA ALA A 27 7.50 1.41 -19.78
C ALA A 27 6.75 2.38 -20.70
N THR A 28 5.46 2.15 -20.91
CA THR A 28 4.54 3.06 -21.61
C THR A 28 3.93 4.06 -20.65
N GLU A 29 3.28 5.12 -21.13
CA GLU A 29 2.58 6.10 -20.26
C GLU A 29 1.49 5.45 -19.37
N ASP A 30 0.97 4.30 -19.79
CA ASP A 30 0.03 3.48 -19.01
C ASP A 30 0.68 2.65 -17.88
N ASP A 31 2.02 2.54 -17.85
CA ASP A 31 2.70 1.77 -16.81
C ASP A 31 2.87 2.64 -15.56
N ASP A 32 2.45 2.11 -14.40
CA ASP A 32 2.51 2.80 -13.11
C ASP A 32 3.95 2.89 -12.58
N VAL A 33 4.73 3.83 -13.10
CA VAL A 33 6.09 4.13 -12.62
C VAL A 33 6.01 5.01 -11.38
N TYR A 34 5.99 4.39 -10.20
CA TYR A 34 6.04 5.10 -8.93
C TYR A 34 7.46 5.54 -8.57
N HIS A 35 7.60 6.81 -8.19
CA HIS A 35 8.79 7.37 -7.59
C HIS A 35 8.62 7.54 -6.08
N PHE A 36 9.59 7.08 -5.30
CA PHE A 36 9.55 7.18 -3.84
C PHE A 36 10.37 8.36 -3.35
N VAL A 37 9.73 9.19 -2.51
CA VAL A 37 10.40 10.27 -1.76
C VAL A 37 10.06 10.12 -0.29
N ALA A 38 11.08 10.18 0.56
CA ALA A 38 10.95 10.04 2.00
C ALA A 38 11.20 11.38 2.70
N TYR A 39 10.48 11.63 3.80
CA TYR A 39 10.67 12.81 4.65
C TYR A 39 11.07 12.33 6.05
N VAL A 40 12.18 12.86 6.57
CA VAL A 40 12.75 12.39 7.85
C VAL A 40 13.25 13.56 8.71
N PRO A 41 12.98 13.56 10.02
CA PRO A 41 13.64 14.46 10.96
C PRO A 41 15.00 13.88 11.39
N VAL A 42 16.08 14.64 11.21
CA VAL A 42 17.45 14.25 11.61
C VAL A 42 18.16 15.47 12.21
N ASN A 43 18.74 15.32 13.40
CA ASN A 43 19.56 16.35 14.07
C ASN A 43 18.87 17.73 14.15
N GLY A 44 17.59 17.76 14.54
CA GLY A 44 16.82 19.00 14.69
C GLY A 44 16.41 19.68 13.37
N LYS A 45 16.63 19.03 12.22
CA LYS A 45 16.21 19.50 10.90
C LYS A 45 15.34 18.47 10.19
N VAL A 46 14.53 18.92 9.25
CA VAL A 46 13.68 18.06 8.42
C VAL A 46 14.30 17.95 7.03
N TYR A 47 14.42 16.73 6.53
CA TYR A 47 14.99 16.46 5.21
C TYR A 47 14.00 15.74 4.31
N GLU A 48 14.03 16.12 3.03
CA GLU A 48 13.47 15.35 1.93
C GLU A 48 14.59 14.51 1.29
N LEU A 49 14.33 13.22 1.13
CA LEU A 49 15.22 12.24 0.51
C LEU A 49 14.57 11.73 -0.78
N ASP A 50 15.10 12.20 -1.91
CA ASP A 50 14.67 11.86 -3.26
C ASP A 50 15.80 11.11 -3.97
N GLY A 51 15.57 9.85 -4.35
CA GLY A 51 16.56 9.01 -5.00
C GLY A 51 16.98 9.44 -6.42
N LEU A 52 16.26 10.38 -7.03
CA LEU A 52 16.60 10.97 -8.33
C LEU A 52 17.40 12.27 -8.20
N ARG A 53 17.64 12.75 -6.98
CA ARG A 53 18.41 13.96 -6.71
C ARG A 53 19.81 13.62 -6.19
N GLU A 54 20.73 14.57 -6.34
CA GLU A 54 22.13 14.40 -5.96
C GLU A 54 22.33 14.22 -4.44
N GLY A 55 21.40 14.73 -3.63
CA GLY A 55 21.49 14.59 -2.19
C GLY A 55 20.23 15.04 -1.43
N PRO A 56 20.27 14.95 -0.08
CA PRO A 56 19.19 15.36 0.79
C PRO A 56 18.88 16.85 0.65
N ILE A 57 17.58 17.20 0.66
CA ILE A 57 17.14 18.59 0.68
C ILE A 57 16.70 18.94 2.10
N CYS A 58 17.36 19.93 2.70
CA CYS A 58 16.94 20.47 3.98
C CYS A 58 15.69 21.34 3.79
N LEU A 59 14.60 20.98 4.48
CA LEU A 59 13.35 21.74 4.47
C LEU A 59 13.29 22.83 5.54
N GLY A 60 14.08 22.68 6.61
CA GLY A 60 14.16 23.65 7.70
C GLY A 60 14.42 23.01 9.06
N ASP A 61 14.45 23.85 10.10
CA ASP A 61 14.57 23.42 11.50
C ASP A 61 13.25 22.88 12.03
N VAL A 62 13.33 21.90 12.94
CA VAL A 62 12.18 21.34 13.65
C VAL A 62 11.62 22.42 14.60
N PRO A 63 10.31 22.78 14.53
CA PRO A 63 9.78 23.95 15.22
C PRO A 63 9.88 23.85 16.74
N ASN A 64 9.70 22.63 17.27
CA ASN A 64 9.86 22.34 18.69
C ASN A 64 10.55 20.99 18.85
N VAL A 65 11.84 21.01 19.18
CA VAL A 65 12.67 19.80 19.30
C VAL A 65 12.21 18.88 20.44
N GLU A 66 11.52 19.41 21.46
CA GLU A 66 10.96 18.60 22.56
C GLU A 66 9.73 17.80 22.11
N ASN A 67 8.97 18.36 21.15
CA ASN A 67 7.82 17.67 20.56
C ASN A 67 8.25 16.89 19.32
N ARG A 68 8.29 15.56 19.44
CA ARG A 68 8.69 14.63 18.38
C ARG A 68 7.85 14.71 17.10
N ASP A 69 6.65 15.27 17.15
CA ASP A 69 5.76 15.38 15.98
C ASP A 69 5.79 16.76 15.35
N SER A 70 6.49 17.74 15.95
CA SER A 70 6.51 19.12 15.45
C SER A 70 7.12 19.23 14.05
N TRP A 71 8.00 18.31 13.65
CA TRP A 71 8.57 18.27 12.29
C TRP A 71 7.51 18.04 11.20
N LEU A 72 6.36 17.42 11.54
CA LEU A 72 5.24 17.23 10.62
C LEU A 72 4.66 18.57 10.17
N GLN A 73 4.80 19.63 10.97
CA GLN A 73 4.38 20.98 10.60
C GLN A 73 5.18 21.54 9.42
N LEU A 74 6.41 21.06 9.17
CA LEU A 74 7.16 21.36 7.94
C LEU A 74 6.88 20.36 6.84
N ALA A 75 6.87 19.06 7.14
CA ALA A 75 6.76 18.02 6.12
C ALA A 75 5.37 18.00 5.46
N CYS A 76 4.28 18.11 6.23
CA CYS A 76 2.92 18.01 5.71
C CYS A 76 2.59 19.08 4.65
N PRO A 77 2.89 20.38 4.85
CA PRO A 77 2.67 21.38 3.82
C PRO A 77 3.49 21.15 2.54
N VAL A 78 4.71 20.62 2.66
CA VAL A 78 5.55 20.29 1.50
C VAL A 78 4.96 19.11 0.71
N ILE A 79 4.52 18.07 1.41
CA ILE A 79 3.84 16.91 0.81
C ILE A 79 2.53 17.36 0.13
N GLN A 80 1.74 18.19 0.80
CA GLN A 80 0.47 18.69 0.27
C GLN A 80 0.68 19.49 -1.01
N LYS A 81 1.60 20.47 -1.02
CA LYS A 81 1.94 21.24 -2.22
C LYS A 81 2.39 20.35 -3.39
N ARG A 82 3.11 19.26 -3.09
CA ARG A 82 3.53 18.30 -4.10
C ARG A 82 2.35 17.55 -4.71
N ILE A 83 1.39 17.11 -3.89
CA ILE A 83 0.18 16.44 -4.36
C ILE A 83 -0.66 17.42 -5.20
N GLU A 84 -0.88 18.65 -4.69
CA GLU A 84 -1.67 19.69 -5.34
C GLU A 84 -1.15 20.04 -6.75
N LYS A 85 0.18 20.03 -6.96
CA LYS A 85 0.81 20.31 -8.26
C LYS A 85 0.29 19.41 -9.39
N TYR A 86 -0.09 18.18 -9.08
CA TYR A 86 -0.56 17.21 -10.07
C TYR A 86 -2.00 16.77 -9.83
N ALA A 87 -2.67 17.26 -8.78
CA ALA A 87 -4.01 16.82 -8.38
C ALA A 87 -5.09 17.02 -9.46
N ALA A 88 -4.89 17.96 -10.39
CA ALA A 88 -5.80 18.19 -11.51
C ALA A 88 -5.70 17.11 -12.61
N SER A 89 -4.57 16.43 -12.72
CA SER A 89 -4.27 15.44 -13.77
C SER A 89 -4.03 14.03 -13.25
N GLU A 90 -3.73 13.88 -11.95
CA GLU A 90 -3.27 12.64 -11.35
C GLU A 90 -3.80 12.48 -9.93
N ILE A 91 -4.28 11.27 -9.60
CA ILE A 91 -4.75 10.89 -8.26
C ILE A 91 -3.96 9.70 -7.67
N ARG A 92 -3.07 9.08 -8.44
CA ARG A 92 -2.28 7.90 -8.05
C ARG A 92 -1.14 8.26 -7.09
N PHE A 93 -1.50 8.68 -5.88
CA PHE A 93 -0.55 8.92 -4.79
C PHE A 93 -0.71 7.88 -3.69
N ASN A 94 0.43 7.46 -3.13
CA ASN A 94 0.45 6.65 -1.92
C ASN A 94 1.32 7.35 -0.87
N LEU A 95 0.77 7.58 0.31
CA LEU A 95 1.47 8.16 1.45
C LEU A 95 1.50 7.14 2.59
N LEU A 96 2.70 6.73 2.98
CA LEU A 96 2.94 5.79 4.08
C LEU A 96 3.70 6.49 5.20
N ALA A 97 3.37 6.12 6.44
CA ALA A 97 4.12 6.52 7.62
C ALA A 97 4.83 5.31 8.23
N LEU A 98 6.13 5.45 8.49
CA LEU A 98 6.89 4.49 9.29
C LEU A 98 6.69 4.84 10.76
N VAL A 99 5.96 3.99 11.48
CA VAL A 99 5.59 4.17 12.89
C VAL A 99 6.09 3.01 13.73
N ARG A 100 6.17 3.21 15.06
CA ARG A 100 6.47 2.13 16.00
C ARG A 100 5.44 1.01 15.85
N ASN A 101 5.87 -0.23 16.10
CA ASN A 101 4.96 -1.37 16.10
C ASN A 101 3.83 -1.15 17.12
N ARG A 102 2.60 -0.99 16.62
CA ARG A 102 1.42 -0.69 17.43
C ARG A 102 1.06 -1.84 18.38
N ILE A 103 1.21 -3.09 17.93
CA ILE A 103 0.99 -4.28 18.76
C ILE A 103 1.88 -4.22 20.01
N GLN A 104 3.19 -4.07 19.80
CA GLN A 104 4.15 -3.95 20.89
C GLN A 104 3.85 -2.73 21.79
N THR A 105 3.42 -1.62 21.18
CA THR A 105 3.07 -0.40 21.94
C THR A 105 1.87 -0.65 22.86
N TYR A 106 0.83 -1.34 22.37
CA TYR A 106 -0.34 -1.69 23.18
C TYR A 106 -0.03 -2.75 24.24
N GLU A 107 0.84 -3.72 23.94
CA GLU A 107 1.32 -4.70 24.93
C GLU A 107 2.07 -4.02 26.09
N GLU A 108 3.00 -3.11 25.77
CA GLU A 108 3.72 -2.32 26.77
C GLU A 108 2.78 -1.45 27.62
N GLN A 109 1.78 -0.81 26.99
CA GLN A 109 0.78 0.00 27.69
C GLN A 109 -0.11 -0.84 28.61
N LEU A 110 -0.55 -2.01 28.14
CA LEU A 110 -1.37 -2.92 28.93
C LEU A 110 -0.60 -3.42 30.17
N GLN A 111 0.66 -3.81 29.99
CA GLN A 111 1.53 -4.22 31.09
C GLN A 111 1.70 -3.11 32.13
N ALA A 112 1.96 -1.87 31.69
CA ALA A 112 2.10 -0.73 32.58
C ALA A 112 0.82 -0.44 33.39
N ILE A 113 -0.37 -0.62 32.80
CA ILE A 113 -1.66 -0.44 33.49
C ILE A 113 -1.86 -1.51 34.55
N ILE A 114 -1.54 -2.76 34.24
CA ILE A 114 -1.65 -3.88 35.19
C ILE A 114 -0.73 -3.65 36.39
N GLU A 115 0.51 -3.24 36.16
CA GLU A 115 1.49 -2.95 37.23
C GLU A 115 1.09 -1.76 38.09
N ALA A 116 0.48 -0.72 37.48
CA ALA A 116 0.00 0.45 38.20
C ALA A 116 -1.33 0.22 38.96
N GLY A 117 -1.95 -0.97 38.85
CA GLY A 117 -3.29 -1.23 39.39
C GLY A 117 -4.35 -0.34 38.76
N GLY A 118 -4.19 -0.01 37.48
CA GLY A 118 -5.01 0.95 36.75
C GLY A 118 -6.44 0.48 36.48
N SER A 119 -7.23 1.37 35.87
CA SER A 119 -8.65 1.13 35.62
C SER A 119 -8.86 -0.03 34.63
N GLU A 120 -9.70 -0.99 35.02
CA GLU A 120 -10.10 -2.13 34.17
C GLU A 120 -10.68 -1.68 32.82
N GLN A 121 -11.35 -0.53 32.78
CA GLN A 121 -11.91 0.03 31.55
C GLN A 121 -10.83 0.43 30.54
N GLN A 122 -9.72 1.01 31.00
CA GLN A 122 -8.59 1.38 30.13
C GLN A 122 -7.87 0.13 29.61
N ALA A 123 -7.71 -0.88 30.47
CA ALA A 123 -7.13 -2.16 30.07
C ALA A 123 -7.99 -2.86 29.00
N ALA A 124 -9.31 -2.88 29.18
CA ALA A 124 -10.24 -3.46 28.21
C ALA A 124 -10.20 -2.74 26.85
N GLN A 125 -10.10 -1.41 26.83
CA GLN A 125 -9.98 -0.64 25.59
C GLN A 125 -8.67 -0.97 24.85
N ILE A 126 -7.53 -0.97 25.54
CA ILE A 126 -6.24 -1.29 24.92
C ILE A 126 -6.21 -2.73 24.43
N GLN A 127 -6.85 -3.66 25.13
CA GLN A 127 -6.98 -5.05 24.70
C GLN A 127 -7.82 -5.17 23.41
N ALA A 128 -8.89 -4.39 23.28
CA ALA A 128 -9.68 -4.34 22.05
C ALA A 128 -8.86 -3.75 20.88
N ASP A 129 -8.10 -2.67 21.11
CA ASP A 129 -7.23 -2.06 20.10
C ASP A 129 -6.10 -3.00 19.66
N LEU A 130 -5.52 -3.74 20.61
CA LEU A 130 -4.52 -4.78 20.36
C LEU A 130 -5.10 -5.90 19.48
N ALA A 131 -6.30 -6.39 19.80
CA ALA A 131 -6.98 -7.41 19.00
C ALA A 131 -7.27 -6.93 17.57
N ALA A 132 -7.68 -5.66 17.42
CA ALA A 132 -7.90 -5.07 16.10
C ALA A 132 -6.62 -4.98 15.26
N GLU A 133 -5.49 -4.55 15.84
CA GLU A 133 -4.20 -4.52 15.14
C GLU A 133 -3.68 -5.92 14.80
N GLN A 134 -3.90 -6.92 15.67
CA GLN A 134 -3.56 -8.32 15.38
C GLN A 134 -4.38 -8.84 14.20
N HIS A 135 -5.71 -8.63 14.20
CA HIS A 135 -6.57 -9.03 13.10
C HIS A 135 -6.16 -8.36 11.78
N LYS A 136 -5.76 -7.09 11.82
CA LYS A 136 -5.20 -6.38 10.66
C LYS A 136 -3.95 -7.08 10.11
N ARG A 137 -3.03 -7.53 10.97
CA ARG A 137 -1.82 -8.28 10.56
C ARG A 137 -2.15 -9.62 9.92
N GLU A 138 -3.16 -10.33 10.44
CA GLU A 138 -3.65 -11.58 9.86
C GLU A 138 -4.20 -11.37 8.44
N ASN A 139 -5.02 -10.32 8.27
CA ASN A 139 -5.56 -9.95 6.97
C ASN A 139 -4.47 -9.61 5.97
N TRP A 140 -3.44 -8.85 6.37
CA TRP A 140 -2.27 -8.57 5.54
C TRP A 140 -1.48 -9.83 5.18
N ALA A 141 -1.33 -10.77 6.12
CA ALA A 141 -0.67 -12.04 5.85
C ALA A 141 -1.46 -12.88 4.83
N LEU A 142 -2.78 -12.92 4.94
CA LEU A 142 -3.66 -13.59 3.99
C LEU A 142 -3.61 -12.93 2.60
N GLU A 143 -3.65 -11.60 2.56
CA GLU A 143 -3.54 -10.84 1.31
C GLU A 143 -2.20 -11.10 0.62
N ASN A 144 -1.10 -11.11 1.38
CA ASN A 144 0.22 -11.42 0.85
C ASN A 144 0.28 -12.85 0.26
N LYS A 145 -0.36 -13.83 0.92
CA LYS A 145 -0.50 -15.19 0.36
C LYS A 145 -1.25 -15.18 -0.97
N ARG A 146 -2.35 -14.42 -1.06
CA ARG A 146 -3.13 -14.28 -2.30
C ARG A 146 -2.30 -13.63 -3.41
N ARG A 147 -1.58 -12.53 -3.13
CA ARG A 147 -0.75 -11.82 -4.11
C ARG A 147 0.38 -12.67 -4.70
N LYS A 148 0.90 -13.64 -3.93
CA LYS A 148 1.96 -14.56 -4.37
C LYS A 148 1.43 -15.86 -4.98
N HIS A 149 0.13 -16.10 -4.94
CA HIS A 149 -0.43 -17.36 -5.40
C HIS A 149 -0.54 -17.37 -6.94
N ASN A 150 -0.08 -18.45 -7.57
CA ASN A 150 -0.26 -18.65 -9.00
C ASN A 150 -1.67 -19.21 -9.28
N TYR A 151 -2.56 -18.36 -9.77
CA TYR A 151 -3.95 -18.73 -10.06
C TYR A 151 -4.15 -19.42 -11.43
N ILE A 152 -3.12 -19.51 -12.30
CA ILE A 152 -3.28 -20.08 -13.65
C ILE A 152 -3.79 -21.54 -13.63
N PRO A 153 -3.23 -22.45 -12.82
CA PRO A 153 -3.74 -23.83 -12.76
C PRO A 153 -5.22 -23.88 -12.35
N PHE A 154 -5.61 -23.05 -11.37
CA PHE A 154 -6.99 -22.94 -10.91
C PHE A 154 -7.91 -22.42 -12.01
N ILE A 155 -7.53 -21.35 -12.71
CA ILE A 155 -8.32 -20.75 -13.80
C ILE A 155 -8.52 -21.76 -14.93
N ILE A 156 -7.47 -22.47 -15.34
CA ILE A 156 -7.57 -23.49 -16.40
C ILE A 156 -8.55 -24.59 -15.98
N GLN A 157 -8.45 -25.08 -14.74
CA GLN A 157 -9.35 -26.14 -14.26
C GLN A 157 -10.80 -25.67 -14.16
N LEU A 158 -11.02 -24.42 -13.73
CA LEU A 158 -12.34 -23.80 -13.69
C LEU A 158 -12.95 -23.71 -15.10
N LEU A 159 -12.18 -23.23 -16.08
CA LEU A 159 -12.64 -23.14 -17.47
C LEU A 159 -12.97 -24.51 -18.06
N LYS A 160 -12.14 -25.53 -17.81
CA LYS A 160 -12.41 -26.92 -18.22
C LYS A 160 -13.73 -27.43 -17.62
N SER A 161 -13.92 -27.24 -16.32
CA SER A 161 -15.12 -27.67 -15.60
C SER A 161 -16.39 -26.99 -16.11
N LEU A 162 -16.31 -25.70 -16.47
CA LEU A 162 -17.43 -24.96 -17.05
C LEU A 162 -17.75 -25.40 -18.48
N ALA A 163 -16.73 -25.74 -19.27
CA ALA A 163 -16.91 -26.28 -20.62
C ALA A 163 -17.59 -27.65 -20.59
N GLU A 164 -17.14 -28.55 -19.70
CA GLU A 164 -17.76 -29.87 -19.49
C GLU A 164 -19.24 -29.76 -19.09
N LYS A 165 -19.58 -28.77 -18.27
CA LYS A 165 -20.96 -28.47 -17.85
C LYS A 165 -21.78 -27.69 -18.90
N LYS A 166 -21.19 -27.33 -20.05
CA LYS A 166 -21.80 -26.49 -21.10
C LYS A 166 -22.28 -25.11 -20.58
N GLN A 167 -21.65 -24.60 -19.53
CA GLN A 167 -21.96 -23.31 -18.92
C GLN A 167 -21.04 -22.19 -19.41
N LEU A 168 -19.92 -22.53 -20.05
CA LEU A 168 -18.92 -21.54 -20.46
C LEU A 168 -19.43 -20.61 -21.57
N GLU A 169 -19.94 -21.16 -22.67
CA GLU A 169 -20.45 -20.39 -23.82
C GLU A 169 -21.57 -19.39 -23.45
N PRO A 170 -22.61 -19.74 -22.66
CA PRO A 170 -23.65 -18.78 -22.31
C PRO A 170 -23.11 -17.63 -21.44
N LEU A 171 -22.15 -17.91 -20.54
CA LEU A 171 -21.51 -16.88 -19.72
C LEU A 171 -20.68 -15.92 -20.57
N ILE A 172 -19.94 -16.43 -21.56
CA ILE A 172 -19.17 -15.58 -22.49
C ILE A 172 -20.13 -14.68 -23.28
N LYS A 173 -21.22 -15.24 -23.82
CA LYS A 173 -22.21 -14.48 -24.58
C LYS A 173 -22.85 -13.38 -23.73
N GLN A 174 -23.29 -13.71 -22.51
CA GLN A 174 -23.86 -12.75 -21.57
C GLN A 174 -22.91 -11.58 -21.30
N GLN A 175 -21.61 -11.85 -21.12
CA GLN A 175 -20.62 -10.81 -20.85
C GLN A 175 -20.33 -9.94 -22.10
N LEU A 176 -20.31 -10.53 -23.30
CA LEU A 176 -20.15 -9.78 -24.55
C LEU A 176 -21.35 -8.87 -24.81
N ASP A 177 -22.57 -9.36 -24.59
CA ASP A 177 -23.80 -8.59 -24.75
C ASP A 177 -23.86 -7.44 -23.74
N ALA A 178 -23.49 -7.68 -22.47
CA ALA A 178 -23.37 -6.64 -21.45
C ALA A 178 -22.35 -5.56 -21.85
N ARG A 179 -21.18 -5.97 -22.37
CA ARG A 179 -20.14 -5.03 -22.83
C ARG A 179 -20.62 -4.17 -24.01
N ASN A 180 -21.28 -4.78 -24.99
CA ASN A 180 -21.80 -4.08 -26.15
C ASN A 180 -22.90 -3.09 -25.75
N THR A 181 -23.74 -3.46 -24.78
CA THR A 181 -24.77 -2.57 -24.22
C THR A 181 -24.15 -1.38 -23.49
N ALA A 182 -23.11 -1.60 -22.67
CA ALA A 182 -22.40 -0.53 -21.97
C ALA A 182 -21.69 0.46 -22.92
N ASN A 183 -21.14 -0.04 -24.04
CA ASN A 183 -20.51 0.81 -25.05
C ASN A 183 -21.55 1.63 -25.84
N ALA A 184 -22.74 1.08 -26.09
CA ALA A 184 -23.83 1.80 -26.75
C ALA A 184 -24.36 2.95 -25.87
N THR A 185 -24.57 2.72 -24.57
CA THR A 185 -25.02 3.76 -23.63
C THR A 185 -24.01 4.88 -23.42
N ASN A 186 -22.71 4.56 -23.39
CA ASN A 186 -21.66 5.58 -23.29
C ASN A 186 -21.55 6.42 -24.57
N SER A 187 -21.84 5.85 -25.74
CA SER A 187 -21.82 6.58 -27.02
C SER A 187 -23.03 7.52 -27.18
N SER A 188 -24.18 7.17 -26.60
CA SER A 188 -25.40 8.01 -26.62
C SER A 188 -25.41 9.14 -25.59
N ASN A 189 -24.64 9.04 -24.51
CA ASN A 189 -24.50 10.11 -23.49
C ASN A 189 -23.38 11.11 -23.80
N ALA A 190 -22.64 10.91 -24.89
CA ALA A 190 -21.54 11.79 -25.34
C ALA A 190 -21.94 12.71 -26.52
N GLN A 191 -23.22 12.74 -26.90
CA GLN A 191 -23.85 13.71 -27.81
C GLN A 191 -24.74 14.66 -27.03
#